data_AF-U1MPQ5-F1
#
_entry.id   AF-U1MPQ5-F1
#
_cell.length_a   1.000
_cell.length_b   1.000
_cell.length_c   1.000
_cell.angle_alpha   90.00
_cell.angle_beta   90.00
_cell.angle_gamma   90.00
#
_symmetry.space_group_name_H-M   'P 1'
#
loop_
_entity.id
_entity.type
_entity.pdbx_description
1 polymer ?
#
loop_
_entity_poly.entity_id
_entity_poly.type
_entity_poly.pdbx_seq_one_letter_code
_entity_poly.pdbx_strand_id
1 'polypeptide(L)'
;MLPDRQGIDDTFAPDPGGEAGIEIEYKETHLREGVTGTKRARSYDITITGNQVDNCPVGILARTVPADAEDQQARETDRPYSFTITGNTVSNAANAGIRIRSGADGVVATNTVRGVDTAIDIAEEFTTTIQQDLNVVRE
;
A
#
# COMPACT_ATOMS: atom_id res chain seq x y z
N MET A 1 14.56 20.98 25.73
CA MET A 1 15.18 19.83 25.05
C MET A 1 14.13 18.75 24.93
N LEU A 2 13.62 18.54 23.71
CA LEU A 2 12.84 17.34 23.40
C LEU A 2 13.87 16.25 23.06
N PRO A 3 13.69 15.00 23.52
CA PRO A 3 14.63 13.94 23.18
C PRO A 3 14.58 13.66 21.67
N ASP A 4 15.76 13.40 21.11
CA ASP A 4 15.96 13.02 19.73
C ASP A 4 15.03 11.86 19.35
N ARG A 5 14.27 12.04 18.26
CA ARG A 5 13.56 10.94 17.61
C ARG A 5 14.61 10.03 16.98
N GLN A 6 15.10 9.06 17.75
CA GLN A 6 15.77 7.90 17.21
C GLN A 6 14.87 7.25 16.15
N GLY A 7 15.49 6.83 15.05
CA GLY A 7 14.85 6.47 13.80
C GLY A 7 13.61 5.60 13.97
N ILE A 8 12.50 6.07 13.39
CA ILE A 8 11.42 5.17 13.03
C ILE A 8 11.96 4.40 11.83
N ASP A 9 12.42 3.19 12.09
CA ASP A 9 12.65 2.20 11.06
C ASP A 9 11.30 1.96 10.37
N ASP A 10 11.16 2.41 9.13
CA ASP A 10 9.93 2.39 8.33
C ASP A 10 9.70 0.99 7.71
N THR A 11 10.34 -0.03 8.29
CA THR A 11 10.27 -1.45 7.94
C THR A 11 8.93 -2.01 8.41
N PHE A 12 7.87 -1.64 7.70
CA PHE A 12 6.55 -2.29 7.69
C PHE A 12 5.94 -2.46 9.08
N ALA A 13 5.30 -1.40 9.61
CA ALA A 13 4.67 -1.47 10.92
C ALA A 13 3.69 -2.67 11.05
N PRO A 14 3.76 -3.43 12.17
CA PRO A 14 2.86 -4.55 12.44
C PRO A 14 1.46 -4.06 12.84
N ASP A 15 0.44 -4.70 12.27
CA ASP A 15 -0.98 -4.30 12.25
C ASP A 15 -1.67 -4.39 13.65
N PRO A 16 -2.81 -3.70 13.92
CA PRO A 16 -3.95 -3.53 13.02
C PRO A 16 -3.96 -2.23 12.19
N GLY A 17 -4.66 -2.27 11.04
CA GLY A 17 -4.67 -1.24 10.00
C GLY A 17 -5.02 0.18 10.46
N GLY A 18 -4.79 1.14 9.58
CA GLY A 18 -4.90 2.57 9.89
C GLY A 18 -3.69 3.41 9.45
N GLU A 19 -2.83 2.85 8.60
CA GLU A 19 -1.73 3.60 7.99
C GLU A 19 -2.21 4.40 6.78
N ALA A 20 -3.29 3.95 6.13
CA ALA A 20 -3.83 4.65 4.97
C ALA A 20 -5.34 4.94 5.05
N GLY A 21 -5.78 5.87 4.20
CA GLY A 21 -7.21 6.12 3.99
C GLY A 21 -7.91 4.94 3.31
N ILE A 22 -7.24 4.26 2.37
CA ILE A 22 -7.71 3.02 1.74
C ILE A 22 -6.57 2.02 1.65
N GLU A 23 -6.84 0.76 2.02
CA GLU A 23 -5.84 -0.31 2.08
C GLU A 23 -6.25 -1.52 1.20
N ILE A 24 -5.34 -2.02 0.36
CA ILE A 24 -5.42 -3.31 -0.32
C ILE A 24 -4.41 -4.24 0.33
N GLU A 25 -4.88 -5.22 1.10
CA GLU A 25 -3.97 -6.00 1.93
C GLU A 25 -4.17 -7.50 1.84
N TYR A 26 -3.07 -8.23 1.85
CA TYR A 26 -3.03 -9.59 2.36
C TYR A 26 -2.66 -9.52 3.84
N LYS A 27 -3.47 -10.09 4.74
CA LYS A 27 -3.19 -10.14 6.18
C LYS A 27 -3.29 -11.58 6.67
N GLU A 28 -2.14 -12.20 6.91
CA GLU A 28 -2.08 -13.63 7.23
C GLU A 28 -2.89 -13.98 8.49
N THR A 29 -2.81 -13.13 9.51
CA THR A 29 -3.53 -13.28 10.79
C THR A 29 -5.05 -13.19 10.66
N HIS A 30 -5.57 -12.66 9.55
CA HIS A 30 -7.01 -12.54 9.29
C HIS A 30 -7.58 -13.71 8.48
N LEU A 31 -6.72 -14.63 8.03
CA LEU A 31 -7.14 -15.79 7.25
C LEU A 31 -7.65 -16.90 8.15
N ARG A 32 -8.67 -17.61 7.66
CA ARG A 32 -9.12 -18.87 8.27
C ARG A 32 -8.29 -20.02 7.70
N GLU A 33 -8.09 -21.06 8.50
CA GLU A 33 -7.27 -22.24 8.15
C GLU A 33 -7.60 -22.83 6.77
N GLY A 34 -8.88 -22.88 6.38
CA GLY A 34 -9.30 -23.39 5.06
C GLY A 34 -9.06 -22.45 3.86
N VAL A 35 -8.53 -21.24 4.10
CA VAL A 35 -8.22 -20.22 3.09
C VAL A 35 -6.72 -19.97 3.00
N THR A 36 -6.01 -20.05 4.12
CA THR A 36 -4.55 -19.88 4.21
C THR A 36 -3.81 -20.75 3.19
N GLY A 37 -2.79 -20.19 2.53
CA GLY A 37 -1.99 -20.87 1.50
C GLY A 37 -2.72 -21.12 0.16
N THR A 38 -3.98 -20.70 0.03
CA THR A 38 -4.72 -20.79 -1.24
C THR A 38 -4.72 -19.45 -1.98
N LYS A 39 -4.98 -19.48 -3.30
CA LYS A 39 -5.15 -18.26 -4.09
C LYS A 39 -6.26 -17.33 -3.57
N ARG A 40 -7.24 -17.87 -2.84
CA ARG A 40 -8.34 -17.09 -2.25
C ARG A 40 -7.92 -16.25 -1.05
N ALA A 41 -6.73 -16.51 -0.49
CA ALA A 41 -6.18 -15.70 0.58
C ALA A 41 -5.72 -14.32 0.10
N ARG A 42 -5.42 -14.18 -1.20
CA ARG A 42 -4.88 -12.95 -1.76
C ARG A 42 -5.99 -11.96 -2.07
N SER A 43 -5.72 -10.70 -1.73
CA SER A 43 -6.43 -9.57 -2.31
C SER A 43 -6.20 -9.58 -3.83
N TYR A 44 -7.26 -9.85 -4.59
CA TYR A 44 -7.22 -10.12 -6.02
C TYR A 44 -8.31 -9.38 -6.77
N ASP A 45 -7.98 -8.82 -7.93
CA ASP A 45 -8.91 -8.15 -8.86
C ASP A 45 -9.68 -7.01 -8.18
N ILE A 46 -8.93 -6.12 -7.54
CA ILE A 46 -9.47 -4.98 -6.79
C ILE A 46 -9.25 -3.70 -7.57
N THR A 47 -10.32 -2.93 -7.77
CA THR A 47 -10.25 -1.58 -8.35
C THR A 47 -10.66 -0.54 -7.33
N ILE A 48 -9.75 0.40 -7.04
CA ILE A 48 -10.03 1.62 -6.27
C ILE A 48 -10.14 2.78 -7.25
N THR A 49 -11.36 3.31 -7.42
CA THR A 49 -11.59 4.41 -8.36
C THR A 49 -12.61 5.44 -7.87
N GLY A 50 -12.38 6.70 -8.26
CA GLY A 50 -13.30 7.81 -8.00
C GLY A 50 -13.37 8.26 -6.54
N ASN A 51 -12.35 7.97 -5.73
CA ASN A 51 -12.33 8.34 -4.31
C ASN A 51 -11.61 9.66 -4.07
N GLN A 52 -12.00 10.36 -3.01
CA GLN A 52 -11.25 11.46 -2.44
C GLN A 52 -10.74 11.04 -1.06
N VAL A 53 -9.41 11.07 -0.88
CA VAL A 53 -8.71 10.77 0.38
C VAL A 53 -7.95 12.01 0.81
N ASP A 54 -8.06 12.40 2.08
CA ASP A 54 -7.47 13.65 2.58
C ASP A 54 -6.98 13.48 4.03
N ASN A 55 -5.85 14.10 4.36
CA ASN A 55 -5.27 14.15 5.72
C ASN A 55 -5.07 12.77 6.39
N CYS A 56 -4.44 11.83 5.67
CA CYS A 56 -4.06 10.52 6.20
C CYS A 56 -2.52 10.37 6.28
N PRO A 57 -1.95 9.44 7.06
CA PRO A 57 -0.51 9.18 6.99
C PRO A 57 -0.09 8.73 5.57
N VAL A 58 -0.82 7.77 4.99
CA VAL A 58 -0.74 7.40 3.58
C VAL A 58 -2.13 7.57 2.94
N GLY A 59 -2.22 7.99 1.68
CA GLY A 59 -3.53 8.07 1.02
C GLY A 59 -4.10 6.69 0.69
N ILE A 60 -3.43 5.95 -0.20
CA ILE A 60 -3.81 4.60 -0.62
C ILE A 60 -2.60 3.67 -0.47
N LEU A 61 -2.77 2.52 0.16
CA LEU A 61 -1.71 1.56 0.45
C LEU A 61 -2.03 0.17 -0.11
N ALA A 62 -1.06 -0.47 -0.75
CA ALA A 62 -1.10 -1.91 -1.04
C ALA A 62 0.08 -2.62 -0.35
N ARG A 63 -0.20 -3.68 0.42
CA ARG A 63 0.84 -4.43 1.14
C ARG A 63 0.45 -5.86 1.54
N THR A 64 1.46 -6.64 1.85
CA THR A 64 1.36 -7.87 2.65
C THR A 64 1.70 -7.57 4.09
N VAL A 65 0.86 -8.04 5.00
CA VAL A 65 1.13 -8.11 6.44
C VAL A 65 1.28 -9.58 6.83
N PRO A 66 2.52 -10.08 6.94
CA PRO A 66 2.77 -11.43 7.46
C PRO A 66 2.40 -11.54 8.94
N ALA A 67 2.23 -12.77 9.43
CA ALA A 67 2.05 -13.02 10.87
C ALA A 67 3.33 -12.71 11.67
N ASP A 68 4.50 -12.90 11.07
CA ASP A 68 5.80 -12.46 11.59
C ASP A 68 6.30 -11.29 10.75
N ALA A 69 6.50 -10.13 11.37
CA ALA A 69 6.89 -8.90 10.66
C ALA A 69 8.23 -9.03 9.89
N GLU A 70 9.12 -9.90 10.39
CA GLU A 70 10.43 -10.21 9.79
C GLU A 70 10.32 -11.17 8.59
N ASP A 71 9.15 -11.78 8.35
CA ASP A 71 8.93 -12.66 7.21
C ASP A 71 8.80 -11.83 5.91
N GLN A 72 9.94 -11.59 5.29
CA GLN A 72 10.02 -10.96 3.98
C GLN A 72 9.50 -11.88 2.85
N GLN A 73 9.55 -13.19 3.03
CA GLN A 73 9.15 -14.14 1.99
C GLN A 73 7.66 -14.00 1.67
N ALA A 74 6.81 -13.85 2.68
CA ALA A 74 5.38 -13.60 2.50
C ALA A 74 5.09 -12.34 1.66
N ARG A 75 5.95 -11.32 1.73
CA ARG A 75 5.82 -10.08 0.93
C ARG A 75 6.11 -10.32 -0.55
N GLU A 76 6.96 -11.28 -0.85
CA GLU A 76 7.27 -11.71 -2.22
C GLU A 76 6.24 -12.70 -2.78
N THR A 77 5.76 -13.62 -1.94
CA THR A 77 4.92 -14.74 -2.39
C THR A 77 3.44 -14.42 -2.36
N ASP A 78 2.95 -13.72 -1.34
CA ASP A 78 1.52 -13.56 -1.05
C ASP A 78 1.01 -12.11 -1.14
N ARG A 79 1.75 -11.30 -1.88
CA ARG A 79 1.36 -9.95 -2.31
C ARG A 79 -0.04 -9.86 -2.93
N PRO A 80 -0.72 -8.72 -2.74
CA PRO A 80 -1.89 -8.34 -3.55
C PRO A 80 -1.59 -8.50 -5.04
N TYR A 81 -2.55 -9.01 -5.81
CA TYR A 81 -2.36 -9.38 -7.21
C TYR A 81 -3.45 -8.80 -8.09
N SER A 82 -3.09 -8.28 -9.27
CA SER A 82 -4.04 -7.74 -10.25
C SER A 82 -4.95 -6.67 -9.63
N PHE A 83 -4.40 -5.51 -9.29
CA PHE A 83 -5.15 -4.41 -8.71
C PHE A 83 -5.01 -3.13 -9.54
N THR A 84 -6.02 -2.26 -9.46
CA THR A 84 -6.03 -0.96 -10.14
C THR A 84 -6.34 0.14 -9.14
N ILE A 85 -5.51 1.18 -9.10
CA ILE A 85 -5.73 2.41 -8.34
C ILE A 85 -5.80 3.54 -9.37
N THR A 86 -7.00 4.03 -9.66
CA THR A 86 -7.20 4.97 -10.75
C THR A 86 -8.27 6.03 -10.54
N GLY A 87 -8.01 7.26 -11.01
CA GLY A 87 -9.00 8.34 -10.95
C GLY A 87 -9.33 8.80 -9.52
N ASN A 88 -8.42 8.57 -8.57
CA ASN A 88 -8.58 9.03 -7.19
C ASN A 88 -7.91 10.39 -6.99
N THR A 89 -8.42 11.17 -6.04
CA THR A 89 -7.75 12.37 -5.53
C THR A 89 -7.23 12.10 -4.13
N VAL A 90 -5.91 12.19 -3.95
CA VAL A 90 -5.26 12.11 -2.63
C VAL A 90 -4.68 13.48 -2.28
N SER A 91 -4.99 13.98 -1.09
CA SER A 91 -4.56 15.30 -0.62
C SER A 91 -3.91 15.21 0.76
N ASN A 92 -2.86 16.00 0.99
CA ASN A 92 -2.30 16.26 2.32
C ASN A 92 -1.94 15.00 3.12
N ALA A 93 -1.51 13.93 2.43
CA ALA A 93 -0.97 12.76 3.10
C ALA A 93 0.38 13.10 3.74
N ALA A 94 0.62 12.62 4.97
CA ALA A 94 1.82 13.00 5.73
C ALA A 94 3.10 12.31 5.24
N ASN A 95 2.98 11.05 4.78
CA ASN A 95 4.11 10.22 4.39
C ASN A 95 4.12 9.98 2.87
N ALA A 96 3.03 9.46 2.32
CA ALA A 96 2.93 9.19 0.88
C ALA A 96 1.49 9.28 0.36
N GLY A 97 1.32 9.75 -0.88
CA GLY A 97 0.00 9.82 -1.50
C GLY A 97 -0.53 8.42 -1.81
N ILE A 98 0.22 7.67 -2.61
CA ILE A 98 -0.05 6.26 -2.90
C ILE A 98 1.22 5.47 -2.59
N ARG A 99 1.10 4.37 -1.87
CA ARG A 99 2.24 3.53 -1.48
C ARG A 99 1.99 2.07 -1.81
N ILE A 100 2.91 1.43 -2.51
CA ILE A 100 2.89 0.00 -2.83
C ILE A 100 4.09 -0.65 -2.16
N ARG A 101 3.85 -1.26 -1.00
CA ARG A 101 4.86 -1.98 -0.21
C ARG A 101 4.98 -3.45 -0.62
N SER A 102 3.97 -4.00 -1.30
CA SER A 102 3.99 -5.33 -1.93
C SER A 102 2.86 -5.38 -2.96
N GLY A 103 3.11 -6.00 -4.12
CA GLY A 103 2.10 -6.08 -5.17
C GLY A 103 2.58 -6.71 -6.46
N ALA A 104 1.68 -7.31 -7.22
CA ALA A 104 2.00 -7.88 -8.53
C ALA A 104 0.91 -7.56 -9.56
N ASP A 105 1.33 -7.25 -10.79
CA ASP A 105 0.45 -6.91 -11.93
C ASP A 105 -0.55 -5.79 -11.60
N GLY A 106 -0.06 -4.75 -10.91
CA GLY A 106 -0.87 -3.61 -10.48
C GLY A 106 -0.79 -2.43 -11.45
N VAL A 107 -1.85 -1.60 -11.49
CA VAL A 107 -1.90 -0.35 -12.25
C VAL A 107 -2.17 0.81 -11.29
N VAL A 108 -1.31 1.81 -11.29
CA VAL A 108 -1.48 3.08 -10.57
C VAL A 108 -1.53 4.20 -11.61
N ALA A 109 -2.73 4.61 -12.01
CA ALA A 109 -2.86 5.53 -13.14
C ALA A 109 -3.93 6.60 -12.98
N THR A 110 -3.74 7.76 -13.61
CA THR A 110 -4.72 8.85 -13.67
C THR A 110 -5.23 9.35 -12.31
N ASN A 111 -4.43 9.21 -11.24
CA ASN A 111 -4.75 9.79 -9.94
C ASN A 111 -4.25 11.23 -9.85
N THR A 112 -4.91 12.06 -9.05
CA THR A 112 -4.41 13.38 -8.66
C THR A 112 -3.87 13.29 -7.23
N VAL A 113 -2.58 13.56 -7.04
CA VAL A 113 -1.94 13.60 -5.71
C VAL A 113 -1.45 15.02 -5.46
N ARG A 114 -1.77 15.60 -4.30
CA ARG A 114 -1.40 16.99 -3.99
C ARG A 114 -1.09 17.26 -2.52
N GLY A 115 -0.22 18.22 -2.25
CA GLY A 115 0.16 18.59 -0.88
C GLY A 115 0.86 17.46 -0.14
N VAL A 116 1.65 16.65 -0.85
CA VAL A 116 2.37 15.49 -0.29
C VAL A 116 3.81 15.48 -0.78
N ASP A 117 4.75 15.25 0.13
CA ASP A 117 6.19 15.20 -0.19
C ASP A 117 6.54 14.01 -1.09
N THR A 118 5.95 12.84 -0.82
CA THR A 118 6.11 11.64 -1.65
C THR A 118 4.80 11.28 -2.33
N ALA A 119 4.64 11.64 -3.60
CA ALA A 119 3.36 11.41 -4.28
C ALA A 119 3.02 9.92 -4.47
N ILE A 120 3.98 9.15 -4.98
CA ILE A 120 3.85 7.72 -5.23
C ILE A 120 5.15 7.03 -4.78
N ASP A 121 5.03 6.04 -3.91
CA ASP A 121 6.13 5.27 -3.30
C ASP A 121 5.95 3.78 -3.59
N ILE A 122 6.91 3.14 -4.27
CA ILE A 122 6.82 1.73 -4.67
C ILE A 122 8.08 1.00 -4.20
N ALA A 123 7.91 -0.01 -3.37
CA ALA A 123 8.99 -0.89 -2.92
C ALA A 123 9.32 -1.92 -4.01
N GLU A 124 10.34 -1.65 -4.83
CA GLU A 124 10.72 -2.52 -5.97
C GLU A 124 11.03 -3.96 -5.53
N GLU A 125 11.63 -4.15 -4.36
CA GLU A 125 11.97 -5.46 -3.78
C GLU A 125 10.78 -6.43 -3.65
N PHE A 126 9.58 -5.92 -3.34
CA PHE A 126 8.38 -6.73 -3.12
C PHE A 126 7.31 -6.53 -4.19
N THR A 127 7.67 -5.86 -5.29
CA THR A 127 6.75 -5.56 -6.37
C THR A 127 7.20 -6.15 -7.70
N THR A 128 6.23 -6.46 -8.57
CA THR A 128 6.53 -6.91 -9.93
C THR A 128 5.44 -6.43 -10.88
N THR A 129 5.84 -5.95 -12.06
CA THR A 129 4.92 -5.49 -13.11
C THR A 129 3.93 -4.41 -12.64
N ILE A 130 4.35 -3.50 -11.76
CA ILE A 130 3.53 -2.34 -11.40
C ILE A 130 3.66 -1.29 -12.50
N GLN A 131 2.55 -0.97 -13.16
CA GLN A 131 2.50 0.11 -14.15
C GLN A 131 2.07 1.41 -13.48
N GLN A 132 2.82 2.47 -13.76
CA GLN A 132 2.53 3.82 -13.29
C GLN A 132 2.44 4.76 -14.49
N ASP A 133 1.28 5.39 -14.71
CA ASP A 133 1.11 6.32 -15.84
C ASP A 133 0.05 7.40 -15.58
N LEU A 134 0.18 8.55 -16.24
CA LEU A 134 -0.82 9.63 -16.26
C LEU A 134 -1.26 10.18 -14.89
N ASN A 135 -0.51 9.92 -13.81
CA ASN A 135 -0.80 10.52 -12.50
C ASN A 135 -0.38 12.00 -12.51
N VAL A 136 -1.23 12.85 -11.95
CA VAL A 136 -0.97 14.28 -11.81
C VAL A 136 -0.52 14.55 -10.38
N VAL A 137 0.69 15.08 -10.23
CA VAL A 137 1.25 15.49 -8.93
C VAL A 137 1.25 17.02 -8.86
N ARG A 138 0.78 17.58 -7.75
CA ARG A 138 0.77 19.02 -7.50
C ARG A 138 1.32 19.32 -6.10
N GLU A 139 1.92 20.49 -5.95
CA GLU A 139 2.29 21.03 -4.64
C GLU A 139 1.05 21.50 -3.87
#